data_AF-I7JI26-F1
#
_entry.id   AF-I7JI26-F1
#
_cell.length_a   1.000
_cell.length_b   1.000
_cell.length_c   1.000
_cell.angle_alpha   90.00
_cell.angle_beta   90.00
_cell.angle_gamma   90.00
#
_symmetry.space_group_name_H-M   'P 1'
#
loop_
_entity.id
_entity.type
_entity.pdbx_description
1 polymer ?
#
loop_
_entity_poly.entity_id
_entity_poly.type
_entity_poly.pdbx_seq_one_letter_code
_entity_poly.pdbx_strand_id
1 'polypeptide(L)'
;ENDYMNNLDHDEIKTIGEKSRIKQLLHQLPPHDNEARYCNGLSDEEKRELRLFSARRKREALGRGSMRPLPIALDNLPCYHCKDKTALGDMVVFASRASPHHFWHQNCFVCATCDESLVDLIYFYKDGNIYCGRHHAETLKPRCAACDE
;
A
#
# COMPACT_ATOMS: atom_id res chain seq x y z
N GLU A 1 -3.85 3.16 17.33
CA GLU A 1 -3.02 1.94 17.25
C GLU A 1 -3.13 1.31 15.86
N ASN A 2 -2.13 0.55 15.41
CA ASN A 2 -2.15 -0.15 14.13
C ASN A 2 -2.82 -1.52 14.34
N ASP A 3 -4.15 -1.53 14.42
CA ASP A 3 -4.99 -2.71 14.75
C ASP A 3 -4.72 -3.95 13.88
N TYR A 4 -4.09 -3.77 12.71
CA TYR A 4 -3.85 -4.82 11.72
C TYR A 4 -2.81 -5.86 12.14
N MET A 5 -1.79 -5.48 12.93
CA MET A 5 -0.77 -6.42 13.41
C MET A 5 -1.26 -7.22 14.62
N ASN A 6 -2.12 -6.62 15.46
CA ASN A 6 -2.71 -7.31 16.62
C ASN A 6 -3.76 -8.37 16.23
N ASN A 7 -4.37 -8.25 15.03
CA ASN A 7 -5.35 -9.22 14.53
C ASN A 7 -4.74 -10.46 13.87
N LEU A 8 -3.41 -10.61 13.86
CA LEU A 8 -2.76 -11.79 13.30
C LEU A 8 -2.80 -13.01 14.26
N ASP A 9 -3.00 -12.76 15.55
CA ASP A 9 -2.91 -13.75 16.65
C ASP A 9 -4.25 -14.32 17.11
N HIS A 10 -5.37 -13.99 16.46
CA HIS A 10 -6.64 -14.66 16.74
C HIS A 10 -6.67 -16.05 16.09
N ASP A 11 -6.97 -17.06 16.91
CA ASP A 11 -7.04 -18.51 16.65
C ASP A 11 -8.18 -18.89 15.67
N GLU A 12 -8.31 -18.16 14.57
CA GLU A 12 -9.33 -18.36 13.54
C GLU A 12 -8.78 -19.20 12.38
N ILE A 13 -9.61 -20.11 11.87
CA ILE A 13 -9.33 -20.85 10.65
C ILE A 13 -9.41 -19.89 9.46
N LYS A 14 -8.28 -19.29 9.11
CA LYS A 14 -8.16 -18.37 7.97
C LYS A 14 -8.30 -19.12 6.65
N THR A 15 -9.09 -18.58 5.74
CA THR A 15 -9.22 -19.07 4.35
C THR A 15 -7.88 -18.96 3.60
N ILE A 16 -7.75 -19.67 2.49
CA ILE A 16 -6.55 -19.60 1.63
C ILE A 16 -6.31 -18.17 1.14
N GLY A 17 -7.39 -17.46 0.76
CA GLY A 17 -7.33 -16.07 0.33
C GLY A 17 -6.83 -15.14 1.44
N GLU A 18 -7.32 -15.30 2.67
CA GLU A 18 -6.87 -14.50 3.81
C GLU A 18 -5.41 -14.75 4.17
N LYS A 19 -4.96 -16.02 4.15
CA LYS A 19 -3.55 -16.36 4.37
C LYS A 19 -2.65 -15.72 3.30
N SER A 20 -3.08 -15.76 2.05
CA SER A 20 -2.35 -15.15 0.93
C SER A 20 -2.26 -13.63 1.10
N ARG A 21 -3.38 -12.98 1.45
CA ARG A 21 -3.45 -11.54 1.71
C ARG A 21 -2.57 -11.12 2.89
N ILE A 22 -2.56 -11.89 3.97
CA ILE A 22 -1.68 -11.65 5.13
C ILE A 22 -0.21 -11.74 4.72
N LYS A 23 0.16 -12.77 3.94
CA LYS A 23 1.54 -12.94 3.46
C LYS A 23 1.98 -11.75 2.61
N GLN A 24 1.13 -11.25 1.71
CA GLN A 24 1.40 -10.05 0.93
C GLN A 24 1.58 -8.82 1.82
N LEU A 25 0.68 -8.62 2.79
CA LEU A 25 0.77 -7.49 3.72
C LEU A 25 2.05 -7.52 4.56
N LEU A 26 2.45 -8.68 5.08
CA LEU A 26 3.69 -8.84 5.84
C LEU A 26 4.93 -8.56 4.99
N HIS A 27 4.90 -8.93 3.71
CA HIS A 27 5.98 -8.62 2.78
C HIS A 27 6.06 -7.11 2.49
N GLN A 28 4.92 -6.44 2.33
CA GLN A 28 4.84 -5.00 2.06
C GLN A 28 5.10 -4.12 3.28
N LEU A 29 4.74 -4.60 4.47
CA LEU A 29 4.89 -3.90 5.74
C LEU A 29 5.57 -4.81 6.77
N PRO A 30 6.87 -5.07 6.63
CA PRO A 30 7.60 -5.83 7.62
C PRO A 30 7.47 -5.18 9.01
N PRO A 31 7.28 -5.94 10.09
CA PRO A 31 7.10 -5.36 11.43
C PRO A 31 8.24 -4.44 11.87
N HIS A 32 9.48 -4.76 11.50
CA HIS A 32 10.68 -3.96 11.78
C HIS A 32 10.70 -2.60 11.08
N ASP A 33 9.92 -2.39 10.01
CA ASP A 33 9.75 -1.06 9.40
C ASP A 33 8.87 -0.13 10.24
N ASN A 34 8.12 -0.68 11.18
CA ASN A 34 7.09 0.04 11.91
C ASN A 34 7.38 0.14 13.41
N GLU A 35 7.98 -0.89 14.01
CA GLU A 35 8.17 -0.96 15.45
C GLU A 35 9.59 -1.41 15.79
N ALA A 36 10.30 -0.53 16.49
CA ALA A 36 11.67 -0.74 16.92
C ALA A 36 11.90 -2.03 17.73
N ARG A 37 10.87 -2.58 18.37
CA ARG A 37 10.96 -3.84 19.12
C ARG A 37 11.29 -5.06 18.25
N TYR A 38 11.06 -4.95 16.94
CA TYR A 38 11.38 -6.01 15.98
C TYR A 38 12.71 -5.78 15.26
N CYS A 39 13.44 -4.72 15.57
CA CYS A 39 14.74 -4.41 14.97
C CYS A 39 15.88 -4.87 15.89
N ASN A 40 16.99 -5.29 15.29
CA ASN A 40 18.15 -5.75 16.05
C ASN A 40 19.14 -4.60 16.30
N GLY A 41 19.30 -4.18 17.55
CA GLY A 41 20.42 -3.31 17.95
C GLY A 41 20.29 -1.83 17.59
N LEU A 42 19.08 -1.30 17.37
CA LEU A 42 18.89 0.14 17.16
C LEU A 42 19.27 0.97 18.39
N SER A 43 20.01 2.05 18.17
CA SER A 43 20.23 3.12 19.15
C SER A 43 18.94 3.89 19.44
N ASP A 44 18.87 4.63 20.55
CA ASP A 44 17.67 5.39 20.89
C ASP A 44 17.34 6.51 19.89
N GLU A 45 18.35 7.03 19.18
CA GLU A 45 18.15 7.97 18.09
C GLU A 45 17.51 7.29 16.89
N GLU A 46 18.03 6.13 16.45
CA GLU A 46 17.46 5.37 15.33
C GLU A 46 16.03 4.90 15.63
N LYS A 47 15.74 4.50 16.88
CA LYS A 47 14.35 4.20 17.31
C LYS A 47 13.44 5.42 17.15
N ARG A 48 13.94 6.62 17.44
CA ARG A 48 13.18 7.86 17.27
C ARG A 48 12.96 8.16 15.79
N GLU A 49 14.00 8.03 14.97
CA GLU A 49 13.91 8.20 13.53
C GLU A 49 12.90 7.23 12.90
N LEU A 50 12.95 5.94 13.27
CA LEU A 50 12.02 4.92 12.78
C LEU A 50 10.57 5.26 13.09
N ARG A 51 10.29 5.69 14.33
CA ARG A 51 8.94 6.12 14.73
C ARG A 51 8.45 7.31 13.92
N LEU A 52 9.30 8.32 13.73
CA LEU A 52 8.96 9.50 12.94
C LEU A 52 8.75 9.15 11.46
N PHE A 53 9.60 8.29 10.90
CA PHE A 53 9.53 7.80 9.53
C PHE A 53 8.21 7.06 9.28
N SER A 54 7.90 6.05 10.11
CA SER A 54 6.66 5.28 9.98
C SER A 54 5.43 6.18 10.15
N ALA A 55 5.41 7.04 11.17
CA ALA A 55 4.29 7.94 11.42
C ALA A 55 4.06 8.92 10.26
N ARG A 56 5.14 9.51 9.71
CA ARG A 56 5.07 10.42 8.58
C ARG A 56 4.49 9.74 7.34
N ARG A 57 5.03 8.57 6.96
CA ARG A 57 4.56 7.80 5.79
C ARG A 57 3.09 7.43 5.91
N LYS A 58 2.67 6.98 7.09
CA LYS A 58 1.26 6.65 7.37
C LYS A 58 0.34 7.86 7.26
N ARG A 59 0.77 9.01 7.78
CA ARG A 59 -0.06 10.22 7.77
C ARG A 59 -0.17 10.84 6.38
N GLU A 60 0.93 10.87 5.63
CA GLU A 60 1.04 11.69 4.42
C GLU A 60 0.76 10.90 3.13
N ALA A 61 1.15 9.62 3.06
CA ALA A 61 1.14 8.87 1.81
C ALA A 61 0.21 7.64 1.82
N LEU A 62 -0.08 7.06 2.98
CA LEU A 62 -0.88 5.84 3.09
C LEU A 62 -2.37 6.07 2.76
N GLY A 63 -2.94 5.17 1.96
CA GLY A 63 -4.37 5.08 1.67
C GLY A 63 -4.85 3.65 1.41
N ARG A 64 -6.16 3.51 1.18
CA ARG A 64 -6.81 2.26 0.76
C ARG A 64 -7.62 2.54 -0.51
N GLY A 65 -7.52 1.66 -1.50
CA GLY A 65 -8.29 1.79 -2.73
C GLY A 65 -9.79 1.68 -2.44
N SER A 66 -10.60 2.49 -3.09
CA SER A 66 -12.06 2.37 -3.05
C SER A 66 -12.52 1.82 -4.40
N MET A 67 -12.88 0.54 -4.42
CA MET A 67 -13.46 -0.10 -5.59
C MET A 67 -14.96 0.21 -5.67
N ARG A 68 -15.41 0.70 -6.83
CA ARG A 68 -16.83 0.97 -7.11
C ARG A 68 -17.10 0.94 -8.61
N PRO A 69 -18.37 0.78 -9.04
CA PRO A 69 -18.74 0.95 -10.44
C PRO A 69 -18.37 2.34 -10.95
N LEU A 70 -17.96 2.42 -12.21
CA LEU A 70 -17.64 3.68 -12.87
C LEU A 70 -18.86 4.61 -12.86
N PRO A 71 -18.75 5.81 -12.27
CA PRO A 71 -19.81 6.82 -12.38
C PRO A 71 -20.02 7.19 -13.86
N ILE A 72 -21.27 7.36 -14.28
CA ILE A 72 -21.63 7.74 -15.67
C ILE A 72 -20.85 8.98 -16.14
N ALA A 73 -20.61 9.95 -15.24
CA ALA A 73 -19.86 11.17 -15.53
C ALA A 73 -18.38 10.94 -15.91
N LEU A 74 -17.84 9.75 -15.68
CA LEU A 74 -16.46 9.37 -15.98
C LEU A 74 -16.37 8.35 -17.13
N ASP A 75 -17.47 8.07 -17.83
CA ASP A 75 -17.46 7.21 -19.01
C ASP A 75 -16.51 7.74 -20.09
N ASN A 76 -15.84 6.83 -20.81
CA ASN A 76 -14.85 7.14 -21.85
C ASN A 76 -13.64 7.99 -21.41
N LEU A 77 -13.45 8.23 -20.11
CA LEU A 77 -12.27 8.91 -19.59
C LEU A 77 -11.08 7.94 -19.44
N PRO A 78 -9.84 8.43 -19.57
CA PRO A 78 -8.66 7.58 -19.54
C PRO A 78 -8.33 7.13 -18.12
N CYS A 79 -8.04 5.83 -17.98
CA CYS A 79 -7.44 5.27 -16.78
C CYS A 79 -6.10 5.98 -16.49
N TYR A 80 -5.86 6.31 -15.22
CA TYR A 80 -4.66 7.05 -14.85
C TYR A 80 -3.35 6.29 -15.10
N HIS A 81 -3.37 4.95 -15.14
CA HIS A 81 -2.18 4.14 -15.40
C HIS A 81 -2.00 3.82 -16.88
N CYS A 82 -2.87 3.00 -17.49
CA CYS A 82 -2.69 2.53 -18.87
C CYS A 82 -3.09 3.56 -19.93
N LYS A 83 -3.80 4.64 -19.55
CA LYS A 83 -4.33 5.68 -20.44
C LYS A 83 -5.45 5.23 -21.38
N ASP A 84 -5.79 3.95 -21.39
CA ASP A 84 -6.96 3.45 -22.11
C ASP A 84 -8.26 3.93 -21.47
N LYS A 85 -9.30 4.02 -22.29
CA LYS A 85 -10.63 4.48 -21.87
C LYS A 85 -11.35 3.39 -21.07
N THR A 86 -12.02 3.81 -20.00
CA THR A 86 -13.00 2.98 -19.30
C THR A 86 -14.34 2.96 -20.03
N ALA A 87 -15.11 1.90 -19.85
CA ALA A 87 -16.48 1.78 -20.31
C ALA A 87 -17.48 1.82 -19.13
N LEU A 88 -18.69 2.31 -19.41
CA LEU A 88 -19.79 2.23 -18.46
C LEU A 88 -20.01 0.80 -17.96
N GLY A 89 -20.09 0.64 -16.64
CA GLY A 89 -20.24 -0.65 -15.98
C GLY A 89 -18.92 -1.25 -15.50
N ASP A 90 -17.77 -0.71 -15.89
CA ASP A 90 -16.47 -1.12 -15.37
C ASP A 90 -16.38 -0.92 -13.85
N MET A 91 -15.70 -1.85 -13.18
CA MET A 91 -15.26 -1.67 -11.81
C MET A 91 -13.93 -0.93 -11.80
N VAL A 92 -13.89 0.21 -11.11
CA VAL A 92 -12.70 1.06 -11.02
C VAL A 92 -12.31 1.31 -9.57
N VAL A 93 -11.03 1.60 -9.38
CA VAL A 93 -10.46 1.92 -8.08
C VAL A 93 -10.16 3.41 -8.01
N PHE A 94 -10.56 4.05 -6.92
CA PHE A 94 -10.20 5.42 -6.58
C PHE A 94 -9.19 5.43 -5.43
N ALA A 95 -8.23 6.36 -5.48
CA ALA A 95 -7.25 6.57 -4.44
C ALA A 95 -7.50 7.93 -3.77
N SER A 96 -7.90 7.93 -2.50
CA SER A 96 -8.15 9.15 -1.72
C SER A 96 -6.94 10.10 -1.59
N ARG A 97 -5.72 9.58 -1.75
CA ARG A 97 -4.49 10.40 -1.74
C ARG A 97 -4.15 10.99 -3.11
N ALA A 98 -4.78 10.50 -4.17
CA ALA A 98 -4.61 11.02 -5.51
C ALA A 98 -5.66 12.11 -5.82
N SER A 99 -5.59 12.68 -7.01
CA SER A 99 -6.62 13.60 -7.49
C SER A 99 -8.00 12.92 -7.52
N PRO A 100 -9.09 13.62 -7.18
CA PRO A 100 -10.47 13.09 -7.31
C PRO A 100 -10.82 12.64 -8.73
N HIS A 101 -10.11 13.14 -9.73
CA HIS A 101 -10.27 12.77 -11.14
C HIS A 101 -9.40 11.60 -11.57
N HIS A 102 -8.52 11.09 -10.70
CA HIS A 102 -7.73 9.90 -10.98
C HIS A 102 -8.48 8.65 -10.55
N PHE A 103 -8.58 7.71 -11.47
CA PHE A 103 -9.12 6.38 -11.25
C PHE A 103 -8.32 5.37 -12.07
N TRP A 104 -8.39 4.11 -11.64
CA TRP A 104 -7.67 3.01 -12.24
C TRP A 104 -8.64 1.89 -12.58
N HIS A 105 -8.41 1.18 -13.68
CA HIS A 105 -8.96 -0.17 -13.82
C HIS A 105 -8.49 -1.02 -12.64
N GLN A 106 -9.26 -2.06 -12.29
CA GLN A 106 -8.89 -3.01 -11.25
C GLN A 106 -7.46 -3.55 -11.46
N ASN A 107 -7.12 -3.98 -12.68
CA ASN A 107 -5.80 -4.53 -13.00
C ASN A 107 -4.70 -3.47 -13.18
N CYS A 108 -5.07 -2.19 -13.16
CA CYS A 108 -4.13 -1.07 -13.30
C CYS A 108 -3.77 -0.45 -11.94
N PHE A 109 -4.45 -0.84 -10.87
CA PHE A 109 -4.16 -0.36 -9.52
C PHE A 109 -3.04 -1.19 -8.89
N VAL A 110 -1.83 -1.00 -9.42
CA VAL A 110 -0.64 -1.79 -9.11
C VAL A 110 0.49 -0.93 -8.56
N CYS A 111 1.44 -1.54 -7.84
CA CYS A 111 2.66 -0.87 -7.44
C CYS A 111 3.52 -0.52 -8.67
N ALA A 112 3.95 0.73 -8.80
CA ALA A 112 4.78 1.23 -9.90
C ALA A 112 6.22 0.63 -9.99
N THR A 113 6.52 -0.41 -9.21
CA THR A 113 7.85 -1.03 -9.13
C THR A 113 7.79 -2.53 -9.31
N CYS A 114 6.81 -3.21 -8.71
CA CYS A 114 6.69 -4.67 -8.78
C CYS A 114 5.38 -5.17 -9.40
N ASP A 115 4.54 -4.27 -9.90
CA ASP A 115 3.24 -4.58 -10.52
C ASP A 115 2.26 -5.38 -9.64
N GLU A 116 2.53 -5.47 -8.33
CA GLU A 116 1.62 -6.12 -7.38
C GLU A 116 0.31 -5.35 -7.29
N SER A 117 -0.82 -6.07 -7.40
CA SER A 117 -2.16 -5.49 -7.23
C SER A 117 -2.35 -4.98 -5.81
N LEU A 118 -2.79 -3.72 -5.69
CA LEU A 118 -3.02 -3.04 -4.42
C LEU A 118 -4.52 -2.81 -4.15
N VAL A 119 -5.39 -3.41 -4.96
CA VAL A 119 -6.84 -3.23 -4.92
C VAL A 119 -7.42 -3.55 -3.54
N ASP A 120 -7.03 -4.69 -2.98
CA ASP A 120 -7.48 -5.19 -1.67
C ASP A 120 -6.46 -4.93 -0.54
N LEU A 121 -5.42 -4.17 -0.85
CA LEU A 121 -4.31 -3.87 0.05
C LEU A 121 -4.28 -2.37 0.36
N ILE A 122 -3.31 -1.99 1.18
CA ILE A 122 -2.96 -0.59 1.34
C ILE A 122 -2.03 -0.14 0.21
N TYR A 123 -2.02 1.16 -0.05
CA TYR A 123 -1.07 1.76 -0.99
C TYR A 123 -0.44 3.00 -0.39
N PHE A 124 0.67 3.43 -0.99
CA PHE A 124 1.31 4.71 -0.72
C PHE A 124 1.36 5.53 -1.99
N TYR A 125 0.89 6.78 -1.94
CA TYR A 125 0.93 7.71 -3.07
C TYR A 125 2.04 8.72 -2.91
N LYS A 126 2.88 8.86 -3.95
CA LYS A 126 4.00 9.79 -3.99
C LYS A 126 4.27 10.19 -5.44
N ASP A 127 4.41 11.49 -5.68
CA ASP A 127 4.83 12.05 -6.98
C ASP A 127 4.02 11.53 -8.18
N GLY A 128 2.70 11.37 -8.01
CA GLY A 128 1.81 10.85 -9.05
C GLY A 128 1.73 9.33 -9.11
N ASN A 129 2.58 8.59 -8.40
CA ASN A 129 2.66 7.14 -8.50
C ASN A 129 2.09 6.45 -7.26
N ILE A 130 1.64 5.21 -7.47
CA ILE A 130 1.15 4.32 -6.41
C ILE A 130 2.22 3.25 -6.14
N TYR A 131 2.53 3.03 -4.87
CA TYR A 131 3.54 2.09 -4.41
C TYR A 131 2.97 1.17 -3.33
N CYS A 132 3.50 -0.04 -3.25
CA CYS A 132 3.32 -0.89 -2.07
C CYS A 132 4.12 -0.33 -0.87
N GLY A 133 3.87 -0.86 0.33
CA GLY A 133 4.56 -0.42 1.54
C GLY A 133 6.08 -0.53 1.48
N ARG A 134 6.60 -1.59 0.85
CA ARG A 134 8.03 -1.87 0.74
C ARG A 134 8.71 -0.87 -0.19
N HIS A 135 8.27 -0.79 -1.45
CA HIS A 135 8.90 0.08 -2.45
C HIS A 135 8.74 1.57 -2.12
N HIS A 136 7.64 1.99 -1.48
CA HIS A 136 7.56 3.38 -1.00
C HIS A 136 8.63 3.67 0.07
N ALA A 137 8.91 2.73 0.97
CA ALA A 137 9.93 2.89 2.01
C ALA A 137 11.32 3.06 1.39
N GLU A 138 11.63 2.21 0.42
CA GLU A 138 12.91 2.17 -0.29
C GLU A 138 13.19 3.46 -1.07
N THR A 139 12.16 4.20 -1.50
CA THR A 139 12.34 5.53 -2.11
C THR A 139 12.82 6.61 -1.14
N LEU A 140 12.88 6.32 0.17
CA LEU A 140 13.22 7.27 1.24
C LEU A 140 14.40 6.77 2.09
N LYS A 141 14.40 5.48 2.44
CA LYS A 141 15.45 4.79 3.21
C LYS A 141 15.67 3.43 2.55
N PRO A 142 16.77 3.23 1.79
CA PRO A 142 17.04 1.96 1.12
C PRO A 142 17.30 0.86 2.15
N ARG A 143 16.86 -0.36 1.83
CA ARG A 143 17.09 -1.55 2.66
C ARG A 143 18.52 -2.07 2.52
N CYS A 144 19.03 -2.64 3.59
CA CYS A 144 20.25 -3.43 3.56
C CYS A 144 20.00 -4.77 2.85
N ALA A 145 20.81 -5.08 1.82
CA ALA A 145 20.70 -6.34 1.08
C ALA A 145 20.99 -7.60 1.91
N ALA A 146 21.67 -7.45 3.06
CA ALA A 146 22.06 -8.57 3.91
C ALA A 146 20.99 -8.95 4.96
N CYS A 147 20.31 -7.97 5.54
CA CYS A 147 19.33 -8.20 6.61
C CYS A 147 17.88 -7.83 6.25
N ASP A 148 17.64 -7.22 5.08
CA ASP A 148 16.32 -6.70 4.67
C ASP A 148 15.72 -5.69 5.67
N GLU A 149 16.57 -5.05 6.48
CA GLU A 149 16.26 -3.93 7.39
C GLU A 149 16.69 -2.60 6.79
#